data_AF-A0AAD5K3P3-F1
#
_entry.id   AF-A0AAD5K3P3-F1
#
_cell.length_a   1.000
_cell.length_b   1.000
_cell.length_c   1.000
_cell.angle_alpha   90.00
_cell.angle_beta   90.00
_cell.angle_gamma   90.00
#
_symmetry.space_group_name_H-M   'P 1'
#
loop_
_entity.id
_entity.type
_entity.pdbx_description
1 polymer ?
#
loop_
_entity_poly.entity_id
_entity_poly.type
_entity_poly.pdbx_seq_one_letter_code
_entity_poly.pdbx_strand_id
1 'polypeptide(L)'
;MLVILLVSNVFIAFLGSAFALQEKPFWAPSKFIPIVGMLLGNTMSSIAMATEQCLDNLTLNGPILETRLSFGATRFEAARPLAVEAIRVSMLPVITQLSVMGLINIPGMMTGQIMAGMDIKDAVIYQQCIMFMVAASSALGVVMAVVVKSILQLHIFSRKLSI
;
A
#
# COMPACT_ATOMS: atom_id res chain seq x y z
N MET A 1 -6.87 2.59 -10.32
CA MET A 1 -6.71 1.66 -9.17
C MET A 1 -6.12 0.34 -9.65
N LEU A 2 -6.79 -0.39 -10.55
CA LEU A 2 -6.32 -1.70 -11.04
C LEU A 2 -4.92 -1.66 -11.69
N VAL A 3 -4.64 -0.66 -12.54
CA VAL A 3 -3.31 -0.46 -13.13
C VAL A 3 -2.24 -0.20 -12.07
N ILE A 4 -2.51 0.65 -11.08
CA ILE A 4 -1.57 0.97 -9.99
C ILE A 4 -1.25 -0.29 -9.19
N LEU A 5 -2.28 -1.07 -8.88
CA LEU A 5 -2.18 -2.32 -8.14
C LEU A 5 -1.37 -3.37 -8.91
N LEU A 6 -1.59 -3.51 -10.21
CA LEU A 6 -0.78 -4.42 -11.03
C LEU A 6 0.67 -3.96 -11.12
N VAL A 7 0.92 -2.67 -11.36
CA VAL A 7 2.27 -2.13 -11.49
C VAL A 7 3.04 -2.29 -10.18
N SER A 8 2.46 -1.92 -9.02
CA SER A 8 3.14 -2.03 -7.73
C SER A 8 3.42 -3.48 -7.35
N ASN A 9 2.42 -4.37 -7.52
CA ASN A 9 2.58 -5.78 -7.14
C ASN A 9 3.50 -6.54 -8.08
N VAL A 10 3.41 -6.35 -9.40
CA VAL A 10 4.32 -7.02 -10.34
C VAL A 10 5.75 -6.56 -10.10
N PHE A 11 5.97 -5.26 -9.88
CA PHE A 11 7.29 -4.71 -9.59
C PHE A 11 7.89 -5.30 -8.32
N ILE A 12 7.14 -5.33 -7.21
CA ILE A 12 7.61 -5.88 -5.93
C ILE A 12 7.69 -7.39 -5.94
N ALA A 13 6.77 -8.10 -6.58
CA ALA A 13 6.83 -9.56 -6.69
C ALA A 13 8.08 -9.99 -7.48
N PHE A 14 8.39 -9.28 -8.55
CA PHE A 14 9.62 -9.51 -9.32
C PHE A 14 10.88 -9.23 -8.48
N LEU A 15 10.95 -8.07 -7.82
CA LEU A 15 12.09 -7.71 -6.95
C LEU A 15 12.25 -8.67 -5.77
N GLY A 16 11.16 -9.00 -5.07
CA GLY A 16 11.20 -9.87 -3.89
C GLY A 16 11.48 -11.33 -4.25
N SER A 17 10.96 -11.82 -5.37
CA SER A 17 11.31 -13.16 -5.87
C SER A 17 12.79 -13.24 -6.28
N ALA A 18 13.31 -12.22 -6.97
CA ALA A 18 14.69 -12.21 -7.44
C ALA A 18 15.72 -12.05 -6.30
N PHE A 19 15.43 -11.22 -5.30
CA PHE A 19 16.41 -10.87 -4.26
C PHE A 19 16.14 -11.47 -2.88
N ALA A 20 14.88 -11.60 -2.46
CA ALA A 20 14.54 -11.93 -1.07
C ALA A 20 14.29 -13.42 -0.83
N LEU A 21 13.59 -14.11 -1.73
CA LEU A 21 13.22 -15.52 -1.52
C LEU A 21 14.24 -16.53 -2.07
N GLN A 22 15.09 -16.15 -3.03
CA GLN A 22 16.05 -17.05 -3.71
C GLN A 22 15.48 -18.42 -4.12
N GLU A 23 14.18 -18.52 -4.34
CA GLU A 23 13.53 -19.80 -4.63
C GLU A 23 13.74 -20.22 -6.08
N LYS A 24 14.36 -21.38 -6.27
CA LYS A 24 14.46 -22.08 -7.55
C LYS A 24 13.56 -23.31 -7.50
N PRO A 25 12.46 -23.38 -8.27
CA PRO A 25 11.86 -22.35 -9.12
C PRO A 25 10.84 -21.45 -8.40
N PHE A 26 10.81 -20.16 -8.74
CA PHE A 26 9.91 -19.17 -8.13
C PHE A 26 8.41 -19.36 -8.46
N TRP A 27 8.10 -20.13 -9.50
CA TRP A 27 6.74 -20.45 -9.95
C TRP A 27 6.17 -21.71 -9.30
N ALA A 28 6.74 -22.20 -8.20
CA ALA A 28 6.19 -23.31 -7.44
C ALA A 28 4.77 -22.93 -6.92
N PRO A 29 3.69 -23.61 -7.37
CA PRO A 29 2.31 -23.17 -7.10
C PRO A 29 1.99 -23.08 -5.60
N SER A 30 2.54 -23.97 -4.79
CA SER A 30 2.32 -24.05 -3.34
C SER A 30 2.76 -22.80 -2.58
N LYS A 31 3.72 -22.03 -3.12
CA LYS A 31 4.25 -20.82 -2.49
C LYS A 31 3.86 -19.56 -3.25
N PHE A 32 3.85 -19.64 -4.58
CA PHE A 32 3.53 -18.51 -5.44
C PHE A 32 2.08 -18.02 -5.27
N ILE A 33 1.11 -18.95 -5.21
CA ILE A 33 -0.32 -18.61 -5.13
C ILE A 33 -0.63 -17.82 -3.83
N PRO A 34 -0.21 -18.28 -2.64
CA PRO A 34 -0.40 -17.52 -1.41
C PRO A 34 0.29 -16.15 -1.42
N ILE A 35 1.54 -16.07 -1.88
CA ILE A 35 2.33 -14.82 -1.86
C ILE A 35 1.65 -13.76 -2.73
N VAL A 36 1.28 -14.11 -3.96
CA VAL A 36 0.60 -13.17 -4.87
C VAL A 36 -0.77 -12.78 -4.31
N GLY A 37 -1.54 -13.73 -3.76
CA GLY A 37 -2.81 -13.44 -3.12
C GLY A 37 -2.68 -12.45 -1.96
N MET A 38 -1.69 -12.65 -1.09
CA MET A 38 -1.42 -11.76 0.04
C MET A 38 -0.97 -10.37 -0.41
N LEU A 39 -0.09 -10.29 -1.41
CA LEU A 39 0.36 -9.02 -1.98
C LEU A 39 -0.82 -8.23 -2.55
N LEU A 40 -1.60 -8.85 -3.45
CA LEU A 40 -2.75 -8.21 -4.09
C LEU A 40 -3.80 -7.79 -3.05
N GLY A 41 -4.15 -8.66 -2.11
CA GLY A 41 -5.19 -8.40 -1.11
C GLY A 41 -4.83 -7.23 -0.18
N ASN A 42 -3.64 -7.25 0.41
CA ASN A 42 -3.23 -6.19 1.34
C ASN A 42 -3.06 -4.85 0.62
N THR A 43 -2.45 -4.86 -0.58
CA THR A 43 -2.25 -3.64 -1.36
C THR A 43 -3.55 -3.04 -1.87
N MET A 44 -4.52 -3.88 -2.26
CA MET A 44 -5.84 -3.43 -2.67
C MET A 44 -6.52 -2.65 -1.55
N SER A 45 -6.52 -3.19 -0.34
CA SER A 45 -7.11 -2.53 0.83
C SER A 45 -6.40 -1.22 1.16
N SER A 46 -5.07 -1.20 1.18
CA SER A 46 -4.31 0.05 1.42
C SER A 46 -4.61 1.11 0.36
N ILE A 47 -4.66 0.75 -0.92
CA ILE A 47 -4.97 1.68 -2.01
C ILE A 47 -6.42 2.19 -1.90
N ALA A 48 -7.38 1.32 -1.58
CA ALA A 48 -8.78 1.71 -1.39
C ALA A 48 -8.90 2.75 -0.27
N MET A 49 -8.34 2.43 0.90
CA MET A 49 -8.31 3.35 2.05
C MET A 49 -7.63 4.68 1.70
N ALA A 50 -6.49 4.66 0.99
CA ALA A 50 -5.80 5.88 0.58
C ALA A 50 -6.68 6.74 -0.35
N THR A 51 -7.46 6.11 -1.23
CA THR A 51 -8.33 6.82 -2.17
C THR A 51 -9.55 7.43 -1.48
N GLU A 52 -10.17 6.71 -0.54
CA GLU A 52 -11.27 7.22 0.29
C GLU A 52 -10.77 8.37 1.17
N GLN A 53 -9.68 8.16 1.90
CA GLN A 53 -9.10 9.18 2.76
C GLN A 53 -8.70 10.44 2.00
N CYS A 54 -8.24 10.32 0.76
CA CYS A 54 -7.92 11.48 -0.08
C CYS A 54 -9.19 12.24 -0.51
N LEU A 55 -10.28 11.53 -0.81
CA LEU A 55 -11.56 12.13 -1.19
C LEU A 55 -12.25 12.83 0.00
N ASP A 56 -12.25 12.19 1.16
CA ASP A 56 -12.83 12.72 2.38
C ASP A 56 -12.08 13.97 2.84
N ASN A 57 -10.76 13.92 2.82
CA ASN A 57 -9.92 15.06 3.17
C ASN A 57 -10.20 16.29 2.29
N LEU A 58 -10.44 16.12 0.99
CA LEU A 58 -10.79 17.23 0.10
C LEU A 58 -12.19 17.79 0.38
N THR A 59 -13.14 16.92 0.70
CA THR A 59 -14.52 17.32 0.97
C THR A 59 -14.60 18.08 2.29
N LEU A 60 -13.91 17.60 3.32
CA LEU A 60 -13.89 18.21 4.65
C LEU A 60 -13.03 19.47 4.71
N ASN A 61 -11.88 19.50 4.05
CA ASN A 61 -10.94 20.63 4.09
C ASN A 61 -11.08 21.60 2.91
N GLY A 62 -12.18 21.52 2.15
CA GLY A 62 -12.45 22.42 1.00
C GLY A 62 -12.26 23.91 1.32
N PRO A 63 -12.86 24.45 2.40
CA PRO A 63 -12.69 25.86 2.77
C PRO A 63 -11.23 26.24 3.10
N ILE A 64 -10.48 25.32 3.72
CA ILE A 64 -9.07 25.53 4.07
C ILE A 64 -8.21 25.55 2.79
N LEU A 65 -8.53 24.69 1.82
CA LEU A 65 -7.87 24.66 0.51
C LEU A 65 -8.11 25.95 -0.27
N GLU A 66 -9.35 26.44 -0.31
CA GLU A 66 -9.70 27.72 -0.96
C GLU A 66 -8.96 28.89 -0.32
N THR A 67 -8.87 28.90 1.01
CA THR A 67 -8.12 29.91 1.75
C THR A 67 -6.64 29.90 1.34
N ARG A 68 -6.00 28.71 1.32
CA ARG A 68 -4.59 28.58 0.89
C ARG A 68 -4.37 29.03 -0.54
N LEU A 69 -5.27 28.68 -1.46
CA LEU A 69 -5.21 29.12 -2.85
C LEU A 69 -5.37 30.65 -2.97
N SER A 70 -6.23 31.25 -2.16
CA SER A 70 -6.44 32.71 -2.11
C SER A 70 -5.21 33.47 -1.59
N PHE A 71 -4.42 32.84 -0.71
CA PHE A 71 -3.11 33.35 -0.29
C PHE A 71 -1.99 33.12 -1.32
N GLY A 72 -2.31 32.60 -2.51
CA GLY A 72 -1.35 32.40 -3.60
C GLY A 72 -0.59 31.07 -3.54
N ALA A 73 -0.96 30.14 -2.67
CA ALA A 73 -0.35 28.81 -2.65
C ALA A 73 -0.63 28.06 -3.96
N THR A 74 0.35 27.29 -4.44
CA THR A 74 0.13 26.44 -5.60
C THR A 74 -0.79 25.27 -5.25
N ARG A 75 -1.45 24.69 -6.26
CA ARG A 75 -2.33 23.53 -6.13
C ARG A 75 -1.64 22.36 -5.40
N PHE A 76 -0.37 22.13 -5.72
CA PHE A 76 0.44 21.08 -5.09
C PHE A 76 0.75 21.39 -3.62
N GLU A 77 1.09 22.63 -3.28
CA GLU A 77 1.34 23.03 -1.89
C GLU A 77 0.07 22.94 -1.03
N ALA A 78 -1.08 23.32 -1.60
CA ALA A 78 -2.37 23.24 -0.92
C ALA A 78 -2.77 21.79 -0.62
N ALA A 79 -2.54 20.87 -1.57
CA ALA A 79 -2.91 19.45 -1.46
C ALA A 79 -1.89 18.57 -0.70
N ARG A 80 -0.63 18.97 -0.63
CA ARG A 80 0.46 18.22 0.03
C ARG A 80 0.11 17.72 1.45
N PRO A 81 -0.40 18.52 2.39
CA PRO A 81 -0.69 18.02 3.74
C PRO A 81 -1.82 16.98 3.75
N LEU A 82 -2.81 17.09 2.85
CA LEU A 82 -3.89 16.10 2.76
C LEU A 82 -3.38 14.77 2.18
N ALA A 83 -2.49 14.86 1.19
CA ALA A 83 -1.84 13.70 0.60
C ALA A 83 -0.99 12.94 1.63
N VAL A 84 -0.19 13.65 2.43
CA VAL A 84 0.63 13.03 3.49
C VAL A 84 -0.24 12.32 4.53
N GLU A 85 -1.34 12.93 4.94
CA GLU A 85 -2.25 12.30 5.91
C GLU A 85 -2.94 11.06 5.32
N ALA A 86 -3.37 11.12 4.05
CA ALA A 86 -3.95 9.95 3.37
C ALA A 86 -2.97 8.77 3.28
N ILE A 87 -1.70 9.02 2.98
CA ILE A 87 -0.65 7.99 2.98
C ILE A 87 -0.45 7.44 4.40
N ARG A 88 -0.38 8.31 5.40
CA ARG A 88 -0.17 7.92 6.80
C ARG A 88 -1.28 7.00 7.29
N VAL A 89 -2.54 7.41 7.15
CA VAL A 89 -3.71 6.66 7.61
C VAL A 89 -3.83 5.31 6.91
N SER A 90 -3.64 5.26 5.59
CA SER A 90 -3.74 4.01 4.82
C SER A 90 -2.61 3.01 5.09
N MET A 91 -1.44 3.47 5.55
CA MET A 91 -0.31 2.60 5.90
C MET A 91 -0.33 2.13 7.35
N LEU A 92 -1.13 2.73 8.24
CA LEU A 92 -1.22 2.32 9.65
C LEU A 92 -1.48 0.81 9.83
N PRO A 93 -2.45 0.17 9.14
CA PRO A 93 -2.71 -1.26 9.32
C PRO A 93 -1.51 -2.15 8.94
N VAL A 94 -0.77 -1.76 7.91
CA VAL A 94 0.42 -2.48 7.44
C VAL A 94 1.53 -2.41 8.50
N ILE A 95 1.76 -1.22 9.06
CA ILE A 95 2.78 -1.00 10.08
C ILE A 95 2.41 -1.71 11.38
N THR A 96 1.16 -1.64 11.83
CA THR A 96 0.73 -2.32 13.07
C THR A 96 0.81 -3.83 12.92
N GLN A 97 0.45 -4.38 11.75
CA GLN A 97 0.57 -5.81 11.48
C GLN A 97 2.04 -6.26 11.49
N LEU A 98 2.95 -5.48 10.90
CA LEU A 98 4.39 -5.73 10.99
C LEU A 98 4.91 -5.72 12.43
N SER A 99 4.50 -4.74 13.24
CA SER A 99 4.98 -4.58 14.62
C SER A 99 4.55 -5.69 15.56
N VAL A 100 3.39 -6.31 15.32
CA VAL A 100 2.83 -7.37 16.19
C VAL A 100 3.21 -8.77 15.70
N MET A 101 3.65 -8.90 14.45
CA MET A 101 4.00 -10.21 13.89
C MET A 101 5.20 -10.82 14.59
N GLY A 102 5.08 -12.09 14.98
CA GLY A 102 6.13 -12.82 15.70
C GLY A 102 6.14 -12.58 17.21
N LEU A 103 5.42 -11.58 17.73
CA LEU A 103 5.21 -11.39 19.18
C LEU A 103 3.92 -12.05 19.66
N ILE A 104 2.81 -11.78 18.98
CA ILE A 104 1.47 -12.24 19.39
C ILE A 104 0.80 -13.03 18.28
N ASN A 105 0.96 -12.60 17.03
CA ASN A 105 0.34 -13.25 15.88
C ASN A 105 1.33 -14.15 15.15
N ILE A 106 1.00 -15.44 15.08
CA ILE A 106 1.58 -16.39 14.12
C ILE A 106 0.63 -16.47 12.92
N PRO A 107 1.01 -15.98 11.73
CA PRO A 107 0.16 -16.00 10.55
C PRO A 107 -0.28 -17.43 10.19
N GLY A 108 -1.50 -17.58 9.67
CA GLY A 108 -2.06 -18.90 9.34
C GLY A 108 -1.21 -19.69 8.35
N MET A 109 -0.55 -19.03 7.39
CA MET A 109 0.40 -19.67 6.46
C MET A 109 1.62 -20.24 7.19
N MET A 110 2.18 -19.49 8.14
CA MET A 110 3.33 -19.92 8.94
C MET A 110 2.94 -21.10 9.85
N THR A 111 1.79 -21.02 10.54
CA THR A 111 1.29 -22.15 11.35
C THR A 111 1.03 -23.38 10.49
N GLY A 112 0.46 -23.21 9.29
CA GLY A 112 0.21 -24.30 8.35
C GLY A 112 1.50 -24.97 7.87
N GLN A 113 2.55 -24.19 7.61
CA GLN A 113 3.87 -24.70 7.24
C GLN A 113 4.52 -25.48 8.40
N ILE A 114 4.42 -24.97 9.63
CA ILE A 114 4.93 -25.64 10.83
C ILE A 114 4.21 -26.98 11.03
N MET A 115 2.88 -27.01 10.91
CA MET A 115 2.08 -28.25 11.02
C MET A 115 2.37 -29.24 9.89
N ALA A 116 2.77 -28.76 8.71
CA ALA A 116 3.20 -29.58 7.59
C ALA A 116 4.64 -30.12 7.73
N GLY A 117 5.32 -29.86 8.86
CA GLY A 117 6.66 -30.38 9.15
C GLY A 117 7.81 -29.52 8.61
N MET A 118 7.56 -28.28 8.18
CA MET A 118 8.63 -27.33 7.86
C MET A 118 9.35 -26.90 9.14
N ASP A 119 10.67 -26.66 9.06
CA ASP A 119 11.41 -26.10 10.20
C ASP A 119 10.85 -24.71 10.57
N ILE A 120 10.73 -24.48 11.88
CA ILE A 120 10.14 -23.25 12.42
C ILE A 120 10.97 -22.04 11.98
N LYS A 121 12.31 -22.18 11.96
CA LYS A 121 13.20 -21.09 11.56
C LYS A 121 12.93 -20.64 10.13
N ASP A 122 12.79 -21.59 9.22
CA ASP A 122 12.50 -21.30 7.82
C ASP A 122 11.13 -20.62 7.67
N ALA A 123 10.09 -21.18 8.29
CA ALA A 123 8.74 -20.64 8.23
C ALA A 123 8.66 -19.18 8.73
N VAL A 124 9.38 -18.84 9.82
CA VAL A 124 9.46 -17.47 10.35
C VAL A 124 10.12 -16.52 9.34
N ILE A 125 11.29 -16.89 8.82
CA ILE A 125 12.07 -16.02 7.92
C ILE A 125 11.28 -15.77 6.63
N TYR A 126 10.68 -16.82 6.05
CA TYR A 126 9.84 -16.68 4.86
C TYR A 126 8.66 -15.74 5.09
N GLN A 127 7.95 -15.92 6.20
CA GLN A 127 6.79 -15.09 6.51
C GLN A 127 7.18 -13.63 6.74
N GLN A 128 8.33 -13.37 7.38
CA GLN A 128 8.85 -12.01 7.57
C GLN A 128 9.21 -11.35 6.23
N CYS A 129 9.83 -12.09 5.30
CA CYS A 129 10.10 -11.60 3.95
C CYS A 129 8.81 -11.21 3.22
N ILE A 130 7.76 -12.04 3.30
CA ILE A 130 6.46 -11.74 2.68
C ILE A 130 5.87 -10.45 3.25
N MET A 131 5.94 -10.24 4.56
CA MET A 131 5.42 -9.02 5.17
C MET A 131 6.16 -7.76 4.73
N PHE A 132 7.49 -7.84 4.57
CA PHE A 132 8.24 -6.72 4.00
C PHE A 132 7.85 -6.45 2.55
N MET A 133 7.60 -7.51 1.76
CA MET A 133 7.10 -7.35 0.38
C MET A 133 5.70 -6.71 0.36
N VAL A 134 4.79 -7.14 1.24
CA VAL A 134 3.46 -6.52 1.40
C VAL A 134 3.60 -5.04 1.73
N ALA A 135 4.46 -4.70 2.70
CA ALA A 135 4.66 -3.31 3.09
C ALA A 135 5.24 -2.45 1.97
N ALA A 136 6.22 -2.95 1.23
CA ALA A 136 6.81 -2.25 0.10
C ALA A 136 5.81 -2.07 -1.05
N SER A 137 5.00 -3.10 -1.37
CA SER A 137 3.97 -3.02 -2.40
C SER A 137 2.85 -2.05 -2.01
N SER A 138 2.39 -2.11 -0.75
CA SER A 138 1.37 -1.19 -0.25
C SER A 138 1.88 0.25 -0.25
N ALA A 139 3.12 0.49 0.19
CA ALA A 139 3.72 1.82 0.17
C ALA A 139 3.79 2.40 -1.25
N LEU A 140 4.31 1.63 -2.22
CA LEU A 140 4.37 2.07 -3.61
C LEU A 140 2.97 2.30 -4.20
N GLY A 141 2.04 1.38 -3.97
CA GLY A 141 0.67 1.46 -4.45
C GLY A 141 -0.06 2.69 -3.90
N VAL A 142 0.06 2.94 -2.60
CA VAL A 142 -0.54 4.09 -1.90
C VAL A 142 0.04 5.41 -2.42
N VAL A 143 1.38 5.52 -2.51
CA VAL A 143 2.02 6.74 -3.04
C VAL A 143 1.56 7.03 -4.46
N MET A 144 1.57 6.01 -5.34
CA MET A 144 1.11 6.16 -6.72
C MET A 144 -0.38 6.54 -6.78
N ALA A 145 -1.22 5.94 -5.94
CA ALA A 145 -2.64 6.27 -5.87
C ALA A 145 -2.88 7.71 -5.43
N VAL A 146 -2.20 8.15 -4.37
CA VAL A 146 -2.35 9.51 -3.84
C VAL A 146 -1.82 10.55 -4.83
N VAL A 147 -0.68 10.30 -5.49
CA VAL A 147 -0.14 11.21 -6.52
C VAL A 147 -1.13 11.34 -7.68
N VAL A 148 -1.60 10.22 -8.25
CA VAL A 148 -2.55 10.24 -9.37
C VAL A 148 -3.86 10.93 -8.99
N LYS A 149 -4.39 10.65 -7.79
CA LYS A 149 -5.65 11.23 -7.31
C LYS A 149 -5.52 12.70 -6.98
N SER A 150 -4.43 13.11 -6.34
CA SER A 150 -4.14 14.52 -6.05
C SER A 150 -4.08 15.34 -7.35
N ILE A 151 -3.37 14.86 -8.38
CA ILE A 151 -3.30 15.52 -9.69
C ILE A 151 -4.69 15.62 -10.34
N LEU A 152 -5.45 14.52 -10.36
CA LEU A 152 -6.78 14.48 -10.99
C LEU A 152 -7.78 15.40 -10.28
N GLN A 153 -7.79 15.41 -8.96
CA GLN A 153 -8.74 16.19 -8.17
C GLN A 153 -8.43 17.69 -8.22
N LEU A 154 -7.15 18.07 -8.26
CA LEU A 154 -6.74 19.46 -8.48
C LEU A 154 -7.16 20.00 -9.86
N HIS A 155 -7.21 19.13 -10.87
CA HIS A 155 -7.70 19.47 -12.21
C HIS A 155 -9.22 19.69 -12.21
N ILE A 156 -9.98 18.83 -11.54
CA ILE A 156 -11.45 18.95 -11.40
C ILE A 156 -11.81 20.22 -10.61
N PHE A 157 -11.11 20.49 -9.51
CA PHE A 157 -11.33 21.68 -8.68
C PHE A 157 -11.03 22.98 -9.44
N SER A 158 -10.01 22.99 -10.31
CA SER A 158 -9.73 24.12 -11.21
C SER A 158 -10.92 24.51 -12.08
N ARG A 159 -11.65 23.51 -12.56
CA ARG A 159 -12.76 23.71 -13.50
C ARG A 159 -14.01 24.26 -12.80
N LYS A 160 -14.11 24.06 -11.49
CA LYS A 160 -15.20 24.58 -10.66
C LYS A 160 -15.01 26.05 -10.26
N LEU A 161 -13.76 26.54 -10.19
CA LEU A 161 -13.44 27.93 -9.86
C LEU A 161 -13.40 28.88 -11.06
N SER A 162 -13.47 28.38 -12.31
CA SER A 162 -13.49 29.22 -13.51
C SER A 162 -14.91 29.51 -14.04
N ILE A 163 -15.92 29.34 -13.20
CA ILE A 163 -17.34 29.67 -13.42
C ILE A 163 -17.76 30.56 -12.25
#